data_AF-A0A4Q2J165-F1
#
_entry.id   AF-A0A4Q2J165-F1
#
_cell.length_a   1.000
_cell.length_b   1.000
_cell.length_c   1.000
_cell.angle_alpha   90.00
_cell.angle_beta   90.00
_cell.angle_gamma   90.00
#
_symmetry.space_group_name_H-M   'P 1'
#
loop_
_entity.id
_entity.type
_entity.pdbx_description
1 polymer ?
#
loop_
_entity_poly.entity_id
_entity_poly.type
_entity_poly.pdbx_seq_one_letter_code
_entity_poly.pdbx_strand_id
1 'polypeptide(L)'
;MDAKNSAGAARAASAGKNGCALDTTSAKVLAAITKAAEAGEQCPTNQALTELIGAKTESGGASAIARLRRLGRITIQRDGAGRVVTVVATGKSTASRAVTESSPTVTGPWSAEEDAVLERELAAGKGPVEIAKLLGRAKSSVWHRANPTRRAARAAEANPAQAAPTIAAQAMCHNCGSRIAPDVTFACWACRDLRKAAA
;
A
#
# COMPACT_ATOMS: atom_id res chain seq x y z
N MET A 1 -24.55 -29.41 24.58
CA MET A 1 -23.31 -29.65 23.82
C MET A 1 -23.69 -29.31 22.39
N ASP A 2 -23.37 -28.15 21.82
CA ASP A 2 -22.18 -27.32 21.95
C ASP A 2 -22.53 -25.83 21.77
N ALA A 3 -22.02 -25.02 22.70
CA ALA A 3 -21.88 -23.59 22.56
C ALA A 3 -20.45 -23.31 22.08
N LYS A 4 -20.28 -22.47 21.05
CA LYS A 4 -19.12 -21.59 20.75
C LYS A 4 -19.14 -21.17 19.28
N ASN A 5 -19.51 -19.91 18.99
CA ASN A 5 -18.56 -18.86 18.62
C ASN A 5 -19.30 -17.57 18.24
N SER A 6 -19.55 -16.72 19.25
CA SER A 6 -19.86 -15.31 19.09
C SER A 6 -18.71 -14.54 19.75
N ALA A 7 -17.74 -14.07 18.98
CA ALA A 7 -16.74 -13.12 19.46
C ALA A 7 -16.14 -12.35 18.28
N GLY A 8 -16.37 -11.04 18.21
CA GLY A 8 -15.69 -10.19 17.24
C GLY A 8 -16.35 -8.85 16.88
N ALA A 9 -17.45 -8.45 17.49
CA ALA A 9 -18.04 -7.12 17.28
C ALA A 9 -18.16 -6.36 18.61
N ALA A 10 -17.03 -5.88 19.13
CA ALA A 10 -17.02 -4.98 20.28
C ALA A 10 -15.77 -4.09 20.29
N ARG A 11 -15.78 -3.01 19.50
CA ARG A 11 -15.09 -1.75 19.85
C ARG A 11 -15.94 -0.56 19.42
N ALA A 12 -17.06 -0.39 20.11
CA ALA A 12 -17.84 0.84 20.12
C ALA A 12 -18.27 1.11 21.57
N ALA A 13 -17.43 1.80 22.34
CA ALA A 13 -17.82 2.53 23.55
C ALA A 13 -16.61 3.25 24.16
N SER A 14 -16.35 4.47 23.71
CA SER A 14 -15.92 5.52 24.63
C SER A 14 -16.76 6.76 24.35
N ALA A 15 -17.96 6.74 24.92
CA ALA A 15 -18.86 7.89 24.97
C ALA A 15 -18.21 8.98 25.84
N GLY A 16 -17.48 9.88 25.19
CA GLY A 16 -17.09 11.17 25.75
C GLY A 16 -18.27 12.13 25.69
N LYS A 17 -18.81 12.45 26.86
CA LYS A 17 -19.88 13.41 27.17
C LYS A 17 -19.85 14.68 26.31
N ASN A 18 -20.96 14.95 25.60
CA ASN A 18 -21.72 16.22 25.54
C ASN A 18 -22.51 16.30 24.21
N GLY A 19 -23.80 15.97 24.29
CA GLY A 19 -24.77 16.48 23.32
C GLY A 19 -24.83 18.02 23.39
N CYS A 20 -25.26 18.64 22.30
CA CYS A 20 -25.37 20.09 22.04
C CYS A 20 -24.12 20.80 21.49
N ALA A 21 -22.90 20.59 22.01
CA ALA A 21 -21.74 21.37 21.55
C ALA A 21 -20.90 20.64 20.48
N LEU A 22 -20.72 21.28 19.33
CA LEU A 22 -19.70 20.89 18.36
C LEU A 22 -18.32 20.98 19.05
N ASP A 23 -17.48 19.95 18.95
CA ASP A 23 -16.15 20.03 19.55
C ASP A 23 -15.31 21.13 18.90
N THR A 24 -14.41 21.75 19.67
CA THR A 24 -13.63 22.92 19.24
C THR A 24 -12.89 22.69 17.92
N THR A 25 -12.41 21.47 17.69
CA THR A 25 -11.74 21.06 16.45
C THR A 25 -12.70 21.09 15.27
N SER A 26 -13.85 20.41 15.37
CA SER A 26 -14.89 20.42 14.34
C SER A 26 -15.45 21.82 14.09
N ALA A 27 -15.52 22.68 15.11
CA ALA A 27 -15.95 24.07 14.98
C ALA A 27 -15.00 24.90 14.12
N LYS A 28 -13.69 24.78 14.36
CA LYS A 28 -12.68 25.45 13.54
C LYS A 28 -12.72 24.97 12.09
N VAL A 29 -12.86 23.66 11.87
CA VAL A 29 -12.96 23.10 10.52
C VAL A 29 -14.22 23.57 9.81
N LEU A 30 -15.37 23.58 10.50
CA LEU A 30 -16.62 24.06 9.93
C LEU A 30 -16.51 25.54 9.55
N ALA A 31 -15.96 26.38 10.43
CA ALA A 31 -15.75 27.80 10.15
C ALA A 31 -14.85 28.03 8.92
N ALA A 32 -13.76 27.27 8.80
CA ALA A 32 -12.87 27.37 7.64
C ALA A 32 -13.55 26.94 6.33
N ILE A 33 -14.33 25.86 6.36
CA ILE A 33 -15.09 25.39 5.19
C ILE A 33 -16.18 26.41 4.82
N THR A 34 -16.89 26.95 5.80
CA THR A 34 -17.91 27.99 5.57
C THR A 34 -17.29 29.21 4.92
N LYS A 35 -16.15 29.70 5.42
CA LYS A 35 -15.43 30.82 4.81
C LYS A 35 -15.06 30.55 3.35
N ALA A 36 -14.51 29.36 3.06
CA ALA A 36 -14.17 28.98 1.69
C ALA A 36 -15.41 28.88 0.79
N ALA A 37 -16.51 28.32 1.29
CA ALA A 37 -17.78 28.22 0.57
C ALA A 37 -18.42 29.58 0.31
N GLU A 38 -18.27 30.54 1.23
CA GLU A 38 -18.75 31.91 1.06
C GLU A 38 -17.94 32.69 0.02
N ALA A 39 -16.63 32.46 -0.03
CA ALA A 39 -15.74 33.07 -1.01
C ALA A 39 -15.79 32.37 -2.39
N GLY A 40 -16.48 31.23 -2.51
CA GLY A 40 -16.44 30.40 -3.72
C GLY A 40 -15.05 29.82 -3.99
N GLU A 41 -14.23 29.65 -2.95
CA GLU A 41 -12.87 29.12 -3.04
C GLU A 41 -12.85 27.60 -2.98
N GLN A 42 -11.72 27.01 -3.36
CA GLN A 42 -11.51 25.57 -3.25
C GLN A 42 -11.59 25.12 -1.79
N CYS A 43 -12.08 23.90 -1.57
CA CYS A 43 -12.11 23.31 -0.24
C CYS A 43 -10.67 23.18 0.30
N PRO A 44 -10.37 23.63 1.53
CA PRO A 44 -9.04 23.49 2.14
C PRO A 44 -8.57 22.03 2.13
N THR A 45 -7.28 21.78 1.93
CA THR A 45 -6.73 20.42 1.92
C THR A 45 -6.79 19.78 3.31
N ASN A 46 -6.71 18.44 3.39
CA ASN A 46 -6.63 17.77 4.69
C ASN A 46 -5.44 18.25 5.51
N GLN A 47 -4.31 18.53 4.86
CA GLN A 47 -3.13 19.09 5.50
C GLN A 47 -3.41 20.47 6.09
N ALA A 48 -3.97 21.40 5.31
CA ALA A 48 -4.31 22.74 5.80
C ALA A 48 -5.30 22.70 6.98
N LEU A 49 -6.25 21.77 6.95
CA LEU A 49 -7.19 21.57 8.06
C LEU A 49 -6.52 20.97 9.31
N THR A 50 -5.59 20.02 9.13
CA THR A 50 -4.80 19.43 10.21
C THR A 50 -3.92 20.49 10.88
N GLU A 51 -3.27 21.35 10.09
CA GLU A 51 -2.48 22.49 10.57
C GLU A 51 -3.36 23.48 11.34
N LEU A 52 -4.52 23.84 10.78
CA LEU A 52 -5.48 24.75 11.41
C LEU A 52 -5.96 24.28 12.79
N ILE A 53 -6.15 22.97 12.96
CA ILE A 53 -6.59 22.40 14.24
C ILE A 53 -5.45 22.01 15.18
N GLY A 54 -4.20 22.12 14.74
CA GLY A 54 -3.03 21.70 15.51
C GLY A 54 -2.99 20.19 15.80
N ALA A 55 -3.53 19.37 14.89
CA ALA A 55 -3.53 17.92 15.07
C ALA A 55 -2.14 17.33 14.79
N LYS A 56 -1.72 16.38 15.64
CA LYS A 56 -0.42 15.71 15.53
C LYS A 56 -0.33 14.72 14.38
N THR A 57 -1.48 14.25 13.87
CA THR A 57 -1.53 13.24 12.82
C THR A 57 -2.16 13.83 11.57
N GLU A 58 -1.65 13.42 10.41
CA GLU A 58 -2.14 13.84 9.09
C GLU A 58 -3.65 13.53 8.90
N SER A 59 -4.15 12.52 9.61
CA SER A 59 -5.55 12.10 9.61
C SER A 59 -6.51 13.03 10.36
N GLY A 60 -6.01 14.02 11.12
CA GLY A 60 -6.82 14.89 11.96
C GLY A 60 -7.90 15.66 11.19
N GLY A 61 -7.52 16.35 10.11
CA GLY A 61 -8.44 17.10 9.26
C GLY A 61 -9.49 16.20 8.58
N ALA A 62 -9.08 15.02 8.10
CA ALA A 62 -9.99 14.05 7.49
C ALA A 62 -11.04 13.52 8.50
N SER A 63 -10.60 13.26 9.74
CA SER A 63 -11.48 12.79 10.81
C SER A 63 -12.49 13.85 11.23
N ALA A 64 -12.08 15.11 11.34
CA ALA A 64 -12.97 16.23 11.62
C ALA A 64 -14.04 16.41 10.54
N ILE A 65 -13.67 16.33 9.26
CA ILE A 65 -14.62 16.36 8.14
C ILE A 65 -15.60 15.19 8.21
N ALA A 66 -15.12 13.97 8.44
CA ALA A 66 -15.97 12.80 8.55
C ALA A 66 -16.99 12.95 9.70
N ARG A 67 -16.56 13.56 10.81
CA ARG A 67 -17.44 13.89 11.93
C ARG A 67 -18.50 14.93 11.55
N LEU A 68 -18.12 16.04 10.90
CA LEU A 68 -19.05 17.06 10.44
C LEU A 68 -20.11 16.51 9.47
N ARG A 69 -19.71 15.61 8.57
CA ARG A 69 -20.64 14.91 7.68
C ARG A 69 -21.61 14.02 8.47
N ARG A 70 -21.10 13.23 9.42
CA ARG A 70 -21.94 12.38 10.28
C ARG A 70 -22.95 13.17 11.11
N LEU A 71 -22.57 14.37 11.53
CA LEU A 71 -23.43 15.32 12.25
C LEU A 71 -24.41 16.08 11.33
N GLY A 72 -24.41 15.83 10.02
CA GLY A 72 -25.30 16.51 9.07
C GLY A 72 -25.01 17.99 8.88
N ARG A 73 -23.79 18.46 9.23
CA ARG A 73 -23.41 19.88 9.08
C ARG A 73 -22.91 20.22 7.68
N ILE A 74 -22.38 19.21 6.99
CA ILE A 74 -21.87 19.33 5.62
C ILE A 74 -22.28 18.13 4.79
N THR A 75 -22.40 18.32 3.49
CA THR A 75 -22.41 17.23 2.49
C THR A 75 -21.15 17.34 1.64
N ILE A 76 -20.71 16.21 1.08
CA ILE A 76 -19.46 16.14 0.31
C ILE A 76 -19.77 15.44 -1.00
N GLN A 77 -19.51 16.13 -2.10
CA GLN A 77 -19.47 15.58 -3.43
C GLN A 77 -18.01 15.41 -3.85
N ARG A 78 -17.70 14.26 -4.47
CA ARG A 78 -16.40 13.99 -5.05
C ARG A 78 -16.54 14.02 -6.56
N ASP A 79 -15.96 15.03 -7.18
CA ASP A 79 -15.63 15.02 -8.60
C ASP A 79 -14.19 14.50 -8.74
N GLY A 80 -13.81 13.84 -9.84
CA GLY A 80 -12.45 13.28 -9.98
C GLY A 80 -11.29 14.29 -9.82
N ALA A 81 -11.62 15.58 -9.74
CA ALA A 81 -10.71 16.70 -9.53
C ALA A 81 -10.45 17.02 -8.04
N GLY A 82 -11.37 16.67 -7.13
CA GLY A 82 -11.27 17.05 -5.73
C GLY A 82 -12.53 16.76 -4.91
N ARG A 83 -12.80 17.66 -3.96
CA ARG A 83 -14.01 17.60 -3.14
C ARG A 83 -14.72 18.94 -3.20
N VAL A 84 -16.02 18.89 -3.44
CA VAL A 84 -16.94 20.00 -3.26
C VAL A 84 -17.68 19.75 -1.96
N VAL A 85 -17.57 20.68 -1.02
CA VAL A 85 -18.23 20.59 0.28
C VAL A 85 -19.32 21.64 0.35
N THR A 86 -20.55 21.20 0.59
CA THR A 86 -21.71 22.07 0.80
C THR A 86 -21.99 22.18 2.29
N VAL A 87 -22.09 23.41 2.79
CA VAL A 87 -22.47 23.68 4.18
C VAL A 87 -23.98 23.64 4.28
N VAL A 88 -24.52 22.68 5.03
CA VAL A 88 -25.98 22.42 5.08
C VAL A 88 -26.74 23.64 5.61
N ALA A 89 -26.17 24.34 6.59
CA ALA A 89 -26.81 25.50 7.20
C ALA A 89 -26.97 26.69 6.24
N THR A 90 -26.05 26.87 5.27
CA THR A 90 -26.04 28.03 4.37
C THR A 90 -26.41 27.67 2.93
N GLY A 91 -26.39 26.38 2.56
CA GLY A 91 -26.54 25.92 1.18
C GLY A 91 -25.36 26.23 0.26
N LYS A 92 -24.36 26.99 0.74
CA LYS A 92 -23.19 27.39 -0.07
C LYS A 92 -22.20 26.24 -0.22
N SER A 93 -21.52 26.21 -1.36
CA SER A 93 -20.56 25.16 -1.70
C SER A 93 -19.20 25.74 -2.05
N THR A 94 -18.13 25.04 -1.67
CA THR A 94 -16.77 25.35 -2.13
C THR A 94 -16.63 25.08 -3.63
N ALA A 95 -15.73 25.77 -4.32
CA ALA A 95 -15.45 25.47 -5.72
C ALA A 95 -14.84 24.08 -5.92
N SER A 96 -15.20 23.45 -7.03
CA SER A 96 -14.48 22.28 -7.55
C SER A 96 -13.05 22.70 -7.90
N ARG A 97 -12.08 21.83 -7.63
CA ARG A 97 -10.73 22.06 -8.12
C ARG A 97 -10.79 22.05 -9.64
N ALA A 98 -10.29 23.11 -10.28
CA ALA A 98 -10.13 23.10 -11.73
C ALA A 98 -9.24 21.90 -12.08
N VAL A 99 -9.75 21.00 -12.92
CA VAL A 99 -8.92 19.94 -13.50
C VAL A 99 -7.94 20.67 -14.40
N THR A 100 -6.73 20.94 -13.91
CA THR A 100 -5.62 21.17 -14.82
C THR A 100 -5.47 19.88 -15.60
N GLU A 101 -5.76 19.95 -16.90
CA GLU A 101 -5.66 18.85 -17.84
C GLU A 101 -4.34 18.12 -17.58
N SER A 102 -4.42 16.97 -16.94
CA SER A 102 -3.26 16.12 -16.76
C SER A 102 -2.94 15.58 -18.15
N SER A 103 -1.70 15.76 -18.64
CA SER A 103 -1.26 15.19 -19.92
C SER A 103 -1.80 13.77 -20.05
N PRO A 104 -2.40 13.40 -21.21
CA PRO A 104 -3.05 12.11 -21.39
C PRO A 104 -2.02 11.03 -21.07
N THR A 105 -2.20 10.41 -19.90
CA THR A 105 -1.35 9.32 -19.49
C THR A 105 -1.83 8.11 -20.28
N VAL A 106 -0.91 7.38 -20.92
CA VAL A 106 -1.28 6.18 -21.67
C VAL A 106 -1.98 5.21 -20.71
N THR A 107 -3.28 5.01 -20.92
CA THR A 107 -4.15 4.15 -20.10
C THR A 107 -4.54 2.94 -20.94
N GLY A 108 -3.63 1.97 -20.98
CA GLY A 108 -3.81 0.71 -21.71
C GLY A 108 -2.94 -0.39 -21.12
N PRO A 109 -3.05 -1.64 -21.63
CA PRO A 109 -2.12 -2.70 -21.26
C PRO A 109 -0.68 -2.27 -21.56
N TRP A 110 0.28 -2.83 -20.82
CA TRP A 110 1.70 -2.65 -21.13
C TRP A 110 2.02 -3.43 -22.40
N SER A 111 2.57 -2.74 -23.39
CA SER A 111 3.11 -3.36 -24.60
C SER A 111 4.50 -3.95 -24.34
N ALA A 112 4.92 -4.88 -25.19
CA ALA A 112 6.24 -5.48 -25.11
C ALA A 112 7.35 -4.44 -25.31
N GLU A 113 7.08 -3.43 -26.14
CA GLU A 113 7.98 -2.31 -26.41
C GLU A 113 8.18 -1.45 -25.15
N GLU A 114 7.12 -1.20 -24.38
CA GLU A 114 7.21 -0.45 -23.13
C GLU A 114 7.96 -1.21 -22.04
N ASP A 115 7.79 -2.53 -21.97
CA ASP A 115 8.57 -3.38 -21.07
C ASP A 115 10.06 -3.37 -21.46
N ALA A 116 10.38 -3.44 -22.75
CA ALA A 116 11.77 -3.38 -23.23
C ALA A 116 12.43 -2.04 -22.88
N VAL A 117 11.70 -0.92 -22.99
CA VAL A 117 12.18 0.39 -22.54
C VAL A 117 12.36 0.39 -21.02
N LEU A 118 11.38 -0.10 -20.25
CA LEU A 118 11.48 -0.17 -18.79
C LEU A 118 12.73 -0.92 -18.34
N GLU A 119 12.99 -2.11 -18.89
CA GLU A 119 14.14 -2.94 -18.55
C GLU A 119 15.46 -2.25 -18.90
N ARG A 120 15.57 -1.70 -20.11
CA ARG A 120 16.77 -0.98 -20.56
C ARG A 120 17.09 0.22 -19.68
N GLU A 121 16.08 1.03 -19.35
CA GLU A 121 16.29 2.24 -18.56
C GLU A 121 16.53 1.93 -17.07
N LEU A 122 15.94 0.86 -16.54
CA LEU A 122 16.27 0.37 -15.19
C LEU A 122 17.71 -0.15 -15.12
N ALA A 123 18.17 -0.88 -16.13
CA ALA A 123 19.55 -1.34 -16.24
C ALA A 123 20.54 -0.17 -16.38
N ALA A 124 20.12 0.92 -17.05
CA ALA A 124 20.86 2.18 -17.11
C ALA A 124 20.81 2.99 -15.78
N GLY A 125 20.15 2.49 -14.74
CA GLY A 125 20.07 3.12 -13.42
C GLY A 125 19.04 4.24 -13.29
N LYS A 126 18.18 4.46 -14.29
CA LYS A 126 17.18 5.54 -14.24
C LYS A 126 16.11 5.30 -13.19
N GLY A 127 15.65 6.39 -12.60
CA GLY A 127 14.59 6.36 -11.59
C GLY A 127 13.20 6.14 -12.21
N PRO A 128 12.22 5.57 -11.46
CA PRO A 128 10.85 5.39 -11.96
C PRO A 128 10.15 6.67 -12.45
N VAL A 129 10.58 7.84 -11.97
CA VAL A 129 10.05 9.15 -12.41
C VAL A 129 10.53 9.48 -13.82
N GLU A 130 11.80 9.23 -14.13
CA GLU A 130 12.37 9.51 -15.45
C GLU A 130 11.81 8.56 -16.49
N ILE A 131 11.71 7.27 -16.13
CA ILE A 131 11.13 6.24 -16.98
C ILE A 131 9.65 6.55 -17.27
N ALA A 132 8.90 7.04 -16.28
CA ALA A 132 7.52 7.49 -16.48
C ALA A 132 7.39 8.63 -17.50
N LYS A 133 8.35 9.57 -17.52
CA LYS A 133 8.37 10.64 -18.53
C LYS A 133 8.65 10.09 -19.92
N LEU A 134 9.57 9.13 -20.05
CA LEU A 134 9.91 8.51 -21.34
C LEU A 134 8.74 7.72 -21.93
N LEU A 135 7.99 7.01 -21.08
CA LEU A 135 6.87 6.16 -21.49
C LEU A 135 5.54 6.90 -21.59
N GLY A 136 5.43 8.14 -21.12
CA GLY A 136 4.14 8.84 -21.00
C GLY A 136 3.16 8.13 -20.05
N ARG A 137 3.69 7.35 -19.09
CA ARG A 137 2.93 6.54 -18.12
C ARG A 137 2.96 7.19 -16.74
N ALA A 138 2.00 6.84 -15.89
CA ALA A 138 2.01 7.30 -14.49
C ALA A 138 3.20 6.71 -13.74
N LYS A 139 3.87 7.52 -12.91
CA LYS A 139 4.97 7.07 -12.01
C LYS A 139 4.60 5.83 -11.22
N SER A 140 3.38 5.77 -10.67
CA SER A 140 2.90 4.62 -9.89
C SER A 140 2.82 3.35 -10.74
N SER A 141 2.34 3.43 -11.98
CA SER A 141 2.28 2.30 -12.90
C SER A 141 3.68 1.75 -13.20
N VAL A 142 4.62 2.64 -13.54
CA VAL A 142 6.03 2.29 -13.76
C VAL A 142 6.67 1.69 -12.51
N TRP A 143 6.40 2.26 -11.33
CA TRP A 143 6.91 1.73 -10.07
C TRP A 143 6.41 0.31 -9.82
N HIS A 144 5.11 0.05 -9.99
CA HIS A 144 4.56 -1.29 -9.79
C HIS A 144 5.15 -2.31 -10.77
N ARG A 145 5.35 -1.92 -12.03
CA ARG A 145 5.97 -2.77 -13.04
C ARG A 145 7.46 -3.04 -12.73
N ALA A 146 8.20 -2.03 -12.27
CA ALA A 146 9.62 -2.13 -11.94
C ALA A 146 9.92 -2.78 -10.58
N ASN A 147 8.98 -2.76 -9.63
CA ASN A 147 9.24 -3.14 -8.25
C ASN A 147 9.71 -4.60 -8.09
N PRO A 148 9.15 -5.61 -8.80
CA PRO A 148 9.67 -6.97 -8.76
C PRO A 148 11.16 -7.05 -9.13
N THR A 149 11.56 -6.45 -10.25
CA THR A 149 12.95 -6.42 -10.73
C THR A 149 13.87 -5.73 -9.73
N ARG A 150 13.43 -4.59 -9.17
CA ARG A 150 14.18 -3.85 -8.15
C ARG A 150 14.35 -4.62 -6.84
N ARG A 151 13.32 -5.38 -6.43
CA ARG A 151 13.40 -6.24 -5.23
C ARG A 151 14.33 -7.42 -5.47
N ALA A 152 14.28 -8.03 -6.65
CA ALA A 152 15.18 -9.12 -7.03
C ALA A 152 16.64 -8.65 -7.04
N ALA A 153 16.93 -7.49 -7.64
CA ALA A 153 18.27 -6.90 -7.65
C ALA A 153 18.81 -6.64 -6.23
N ARG A 154 17.99 -6.04 -5.35
CA ARG A 154 18.35 -5.81 -3.95
C ARG A 154 18.55 -7.11 -3.16
N ALA A 155 17.74 -8.14 -3.43
CA ALA A 155 17.89 -9.43 -2.77
C ALA A 155 19.18 -10.14 -3.20
N ALA A 156 19.54 -10.06 -4.48
CA ALA A 156 20.80 -10.60 -5.00
C ALA A 156 22.02 -9.87 -4.42
N GLU A 157 21.95 -8.54 -4.27
CA GLU A 157 23.00 -7.74 -3.63
C GLU A 157 23.15 -8.04 -2.14
N ALA A 158 22.04 -8.27 -1.42
CA ALA A 158 22.04 -8.56 0.01
C ALA A 158 22.48 -10.00 0.37
N ASN A 159 22.41 -10.95 -0.57
CA ASN A 159 22.78 -12.34 -0.33
C ASN A 159 23.50 -12.98 -1.54
N PRO A 160 24.78 -12.63 -1.77
CA PRO A 160 25.53 -13.14 -2.92
C PRO A 160 25.81 -14.66 -2.87
N ALA A 161 25.60 -15.33 -1.72
CA ALA A 161 25.90 -16.75 -1.52
C ALA A 161 24.84 -17.72 -2.06
N GLN A 162 23.67 -17.24 -2.51
CA GLN A 162 22.58 -18.08 -3.02
C GLN A 162 22.40 -18.06 -4.55
N ALA A 163 23.31 -17.40 -5.29
CA ALA A 163 23.24 -17.29 -6.75
C ALA A 163 23.99 -18.40 -7.53
N ALA A 164 24.61 -19.36 -6.84
CA ALA A 164 25.17 -20.56 -7.49
C ALA A 164 24.11 -21.68 -7.53
N PRO A 165 24.05 -22.52 -8.58
CA PRO A 165 23.18 -23.69 -8.54
C PRO A 165 23.65 -24.61 -7.41
N THR A 166 22.80 -24.80 -6.39
CA THR A 166 23.06 -25.74 -5.30
C THR A 166 23.04 -27.16 -5.84
N ILE A 167 24.16 -27.65 -6.36
CA ILE A 167 24.40 -29.08 -6.53
C ILE A 167 24.73 -29.64 -5.14
N ALA A 168 23.74 -30.27 -4.50
CA ALA A 168 23.87 -31.49 -3.71
C ALA A 168 22.52 -31.83 -3.08
N ALA A 169 21.65 -32.49 -3.84
CA ALA A 169 20.58 -33.27 -3.22
C ALA A 169 21.24 -34.38 -2.40
N GLN A 170 21.26 -34.23 -1.07
CA GLN A 170 21.73 -35.27 -0.15
C GLN A 170 20.76 -36.45 -0.26
N ALA A 171 21.20 -37.57 -0.83
CA ALA A 171 20.43 -38.79 -0.81
C ALA A 171 20.44 -39.36 0.62
N MET A 172 19.24 -39.59 1.18
CA MET A 172 19.07 -40.28 2.46
C MET A 172 18.95 -41.78 2.20
N CYS A 173 19.71 -42.59 2.93
CA CYS A 173 19.52 -44.04 2.94
C CYS A 173 18.15 -44.36 3.56
N HIS A 174 17.24 -44.95 2.77
CA HIS A 174 15.89 -45.30 3.25
C HIS A 174 15.87 -46.39 4.32
N ASN A 175 16.95 -47.15 4.50
CA ASN A 175 17.01 -48.26 5.46
C ASN A 175 17.51 -47.83 6.87
N CYS A 176 18.39 -46.83 6.98
CA CYS A 176 18.96 -46.41 8.27
C CYS A 176 18.91 -44.90 8.54
N GLY A 177 18.36 -44.10 7.62
CA GLY A 177 18.21 -42.65 7.80
C GLY A 177 19.51 -41.84 7.81
N SER A 178 20.66 -42.47 7.60
CA SER A 178 21.96 -41.78 7.59
C SER A 178 22.17 -40.99 6.29
N ARG A 179 22.75 -39.79 6.40
CA ARG A 179 23.11 -38.93 5.26
C ARG A 179 24.44 -39.40 4.66
N ILE A 180 24.50 -39.52 3.34
CA ILE A 180 25.69 -40.01 2.62
C ILE A 180 26.26 -38.85 1.78
N ALA A 181 27.57 -38.62 1.89
CA ALA A 181 28.29 -37.72 0.99
C ALA A 181 28.51 -38.39 -0.38
N PRO A 182 28.40 -37.65 -1.50
CA PRO A 182 28.29 -38.22 -2.84
C PRO A 182 29.58 -38.87 -3.40
N ASP A 183 30.72 -38.73 -2.72
CA ASP A 183 32.04 -39.17 -3.19
C ASP A 183 32.59 -40.42 -2.47
N VAL A 184 31.82 -41.02 -1.55
CA VAL A 184 32.24 -42.24 -0.85
C VAL A 184 31.47 -43.43 -1.42
N THR A 185 32.15 -44.29 -2.19
CA THR A 185 31.66 -45.63 -2.52
C THR A 185 31.43 -46.43 -1.23
N PHE A 186 30.17 -46.45 -0.80
CA PHE A 186 29.50 -47.24 0.23
C PHE A 186 30.34 -48.26 1.03
N ALA A 187 30.30 -48.11 2.36
CA ALA A 187 29.48 -49.01 3.17
C ALA A 187 29.17 -48.39 4.54
N CYS A 188 27.91 -48.01 4.77
CA CYS A 188 27.38 -47.85 6.12
C CYS A 188 27.50 -49.21 6.83
N TRP A 189 28.14 -49.24 8.00
CA TRP A 189 28.45 -50.46 8.75
C TRP A 189 27.20 -51.34 8.97
N ALA A 190 26.03 -50.73 9.16
CA ALA A 190 24.76 -51.41 9.39
C ALA A 190 24.20 -52.18 8.17
N CYS A 191 24.54 -51.82 6.93
CA CYS A 191 24.06 -52.54 5.72
C CYS A 191 25.00 -53.65 5.26
N ARG A 192 26.22 -53.72 5.82
CA ARG A 192 27.20 -54.76 5.52
C ARG A 192 26.76 -56.14 6.03
N ASP A 193 26.09 -56.19 7.17
CA ASP A 193 25.65 -57.45 7.79
C ASP A 193 24.41 -58.06 7.10
N LEU A 194 23.51 -57.23 6.56
CA LEU A 194 22.35 -57.70 5.79
C LEU A 194 22.73 -58.40 4.48
N ARG A 195 23.85 -58.01 3.84
CA ARG A 195 24.36 -58.72 2.65
C ARG A 195 25.01 -60.06 2.99
N LYS A 196 25.64 -60.18 4.16
CA LYS A 196 26.21 -61.47 4.62
C LYS A 196 25.15 -62.50 4.93
N ALA A 197 23.93 -62.07 5.27
CA ALA A 197 22.80 -62.96 5.50
C ALA A 197 22.07 -63.37 4.20
N ALA A 198 22.36 -62.70 3.08
CA ALA A 198 21.73 -62.92 1.78
C ALA A 198 22.65 -63.58 0.74
N ALA A 199 23.85 -63.99 1.14
CA ALA A 199 24.83 -64.75 0.35
C ALA A 199 25.08 -66.09 1.03
#